data_AF-A0AAN8VZL6-F1
#
_entry.id   AF-A0AAN8VZL6-F1
#
_cell.length_a   1.000
_cell.length_b   1.000
_cell.length_c   1.000
_cell.angle_alpha   90.00
_cell.angle_beta   90.00
_cell.angle_gamma   90.00
#
_symmetry.space_group_name_H-M   'P 1'
#
loop_
_entity.id
_entity.type
_entity.pdbx_description
1 polymer ?
#
loop_
_entity_poly.entity_id
_entity_poly.type
_entity_poly.pdbx_seq_one_letter_code
_entity_poly.pdbx_strand_id
1 'polypeptide(L)'
;MSNQAVEAAQEAVQKSEEIDIRRSPISVAAVVIYMITQFSEEKKLLKDISQATGVAEGTIRNSYKDLYPYASRIIPSWFAKEDELRNLYVPY
;
A
#
# COMPACT_ATOMS: atom_id res chain seq x y z
N MET A 1 9.71 -10.66 1.68
CA MET A 1 8.76 -9.95 2.56
C MET A 1 8.78 -10.64 3.91
N SER A 2 8.90 -9.91 5.02
CA SER A 2 8.84 -10.52 6.35
C SER A 2 7.40 -10.94 6.69
N ASN A 3 7.22 -11.86 7.64
CA ASN A 3 5.87 -12.25 8.10
C ASN A 3 5.06 -11.05 8.62
N GLN A 4 5.72 -10.12 9.31
CA GLN A 4 5.09 -8.89 9.80
C GLN A 4 4.59 -8.00 8.65
N ALA A 5 5.33 -7.89 7.54
CA ALA A 5 4.88 -7.10 6.39
C ALA A 5 3.68 -7.75 5.69
N VAL A 6 3.61 -9.08 5.65
CA VAL A 6 2.45 -9.80 5.11
C VAL A 6 1.21 -9.59 5.99
N GLU A 7 1.36 -9.73 7.31
CA GLU A 7 0.28 -9.52 8.28
C GLU A 7 -0.23 -8.07 8.23
N ALA A 8 0.67 -7.09 8.19
CA ALA A 8 0.30 -5.69 8.03
C ALA A 8 -0.46 -5.42 6.72
N ALA A 9 -0.10 -6.11 5.63
CA ALA A 9 -0.77 -5.95 4.33
C ALA A 9 -2.18 -6.50 4.35
N GLN A 10 -2.36 -7.67 4.97
CA GLN A 10 -3.68 -8.27 5.12
C GLN A 10 -4.59 -7.39 5.98
N GLU A 11 -4.10 -6.93 7.13
CA GLU A 11 -4.87 -6.04 8.01
C GLU A 11 -5.21 -4.71 7.31
N ALA A 12 -4.26 -4.12 6.58
CA ALA A 12 -4.49 -2.87 5.86
C ALA A 12 -5.49 -3.00 4.72
N VAL A 13 -5.46 -4.12 3.97
CA VAL A 13 -6.49 -4.41 2.96
C VAL A 13 -7.86 -4.54 3.64
N GLN A 14 -7.96 -5.28 4.74
CA GLN A 14 -9.23 -5.44 5.46
C GLN A 14 -9.77 -4.09 5.95
N LYS A 15 -8.93 -3.24 6.56
CA LYS A 15 -9.34 -1.89 7.00
C LYS A 15 -9.77 -0.98 5.84
N SER A 16 -9.21 -1.20 4.64
CA SER A 16 -9.57 -0.41 3.47
C SER A 16 -10.98 -0.71 2.95
N GLU A 17 -11.58 -1.85 3.29
CA GLU A 17 -12.95 -2.21 2.91
C GLU A 17 -13.99 -1.31 3.58
N GLU A 18 -13.66 -0.69 4.72
CA GLU A 18 -14.51 0.27 5.42
C GLU A 18 -14.46 1.69 4.81
N ILE A 19 -13.66 1.88 3.76
CA ILE A 19 -13.42 3.18 3.14
C ILE A 19 -13.94 3.13 1.69
N ASP A 20 -14.69 4.16 1.27
CA ASP A 20 -15.14 4.28 -0.12
C ASP A 20 -13.99 4.78 -1.02
N ILE A 21 -13.11 3.86 -1.43
CA ILE A 21 -11.91 4.16 -2.22
C ILE A 21 -12.22 4.15 -3.74
N ARG A 22 -13.42 3.73 -4.18
CA ARG A 22 -13.82 3.64 -5.62
C ARG A 22 -12.78 2.98 -6.54
N ARG A 23 -12.01 2.02 -6.02
CA ARG A 23 -11.01 1.23 -6.76
C ARG A 23 -11.33 -0.26 -6.62
N SER A 24 -10.89 -1.06 -7.59
CA SER A 24 -11.05 -2.51 -7.50
C SER A 24 -10.23 -3.09 -6.35
N PRO A 25 -10.68 -4.18 -5.71
CA PRO A 25 -9.95 -4.81 -4.60
C PRO A 25 -8.49 -5.16 -4.93
N ILE A 26 -8.23 -5.60 -6.17
CA ILE A 26 -6.86 -5.92 -6.62
C ILE A 26 -5.97 -4.67 -6.72
N SER A 27 -6.53 -3.52 -7.13
CA SER A 27 -5.77 -2.26 -7.20
C SER A 27 -5.46 -1.75 -5.81
N VAL A 28 -6.42 -1.87 -4.89
CA VAL A 28 -6.24 -1.56 -3.46
C VAL A 28 -5.14 -2.42 -2.86
N ALA A 29 -5.19 -3.75 -3.05
CA ALA A 29 -4.16 -4.66 -2.58
C ALA A 29 -2.78 -4.33 -3.15
N ALA A 30 -2.68 -4.03 -4.45
CA ALA A 30 -1.41 -3.63 -5.07
C ALA A 30 -0.81 -2.38 -4.43
N VAL A 31 -1.65 -1.37 -4.15
CA VAL A 31 -1.21 -0.14 -3.48
C VAL A 31 -0.81 -0.38 -2.03
N VAL A 32 -1.57 -1.18 -1.28
CA VAL A 32 -1.25 -1.52 0.11
C VAL A 32 0.10 -2.24 0.19
N ILE A 33 0.32 -3.22 -0.68
CA ILE A 33 1.61 -3.93 -0.78
C ILE A 33 2.73 -2.94 -1.09
N TYR A 34 2.52 -2.04 -2.06
CA TYR A 34 3.49 -1.01 -2.39
C TYR A 34 3.86 -0.15 -1.17
N MET A 35 2.86 0.39 -0.45
CA MET A 35 3.08 1.22 0.75
C MET A 35 3.88 0.48 1.81
N ILE A 36 3.54 -0.78 2.09
CA ILE A 36 4.20 -1.58 3.12
C ILE A 36 5.65 -1.88 2.76
N THR A 37 5.92 -2.19 1.49
CA THR A 37 7.30 -2.43 1.03
C THR A 37 8.19 -1.18 1.10
N GLN A 38 7.62 0.03 1.23
CA GLN A 38 8.44 1.23 1.43
C GLN A 38 9.10 1.29 2.82
N PHE A 39 8.63 0.49 3.78
CA PHE A 39 9.19 0.39 5.13
C PHE A 39 10.17 -0.77 5.30
N SER A 40 10.32 -1.65 4.30
CA SER A 40 11.38 -2.66 4.31
C SER A 40 12.71 -2.08 3.80
N GLU A 41 13.83 -2.68 4.25
CA GLU A 41 15.17 -2.33 3.75
C GLU A 41 15.25 -2.42 2.22
N GLU A 42 14.58 -3.41 1.63
CA GLU A 42 14.47 -3.59 0.19
C GLU A 42 13.14 -3.05 -0.34
N LYS A 43 13.11 -1.75 -0.68
CA LYS A 43 11.93 -1.11 -1.25
C LYS A 43 11.61 -1.71 -2.63
N LYS A 44 10.35 -2.10 -2.84
CA LYS A 44 9.89 -2.60 -4.14
C LYS A 44 9.49 -1.45 -5.05
N LEU A 45 9.82 -1.59 -6.33
CA LEU A 45 9.44 -0.63 -7.37
C LEU A 45 8.01 -0.90 -7.83
N LEU A 46 7.36 0.10 -8.44
CA LEU A 46 6.03 -0.08 -9.04
C LEU A 46 6.01 -1.21 -10.07
N LYS A 47 7.08 -1.35 -10.85
CA LYS A 47 7.24 -2.44 -11.82
C LYS A 47 7.16 -3.82 -11.17
N ASP A 48 7.78 -4.01 -10.00
CA ASP A 48 7.76 -5.28 -9.28
C ASP A 48 6.34 -5.62 -8.81
N ILE A 49 5.63 -4.61 -8.28
CA ILE A 49 4.25 -4.76 -7.85
C ILE A 49 3.33 -5.03 -9.05
N SER A 50 3.53 -4.32 -10.15
CA SER A 50 2.78 -4.51 -11.39
C SER A 50 2.96 -5.91 -11.93
N GLN A 51 4.20 -6.41 -11.97
CA GLN A 51 4.50 -7.77 -12.41
C GLN A 51 3.89 -8.83 -11.49
N ALA A 52 3.87 -8.61 -10.18
CA ALA A 52 3.31 -9.57 -9.21
C ALA A 52 1.78 -9.58 -9.19
N THR A 53 1.13 -8.43 -9.40
CA THR A 53 -0.33 -8.27 -9.27
C THR A 53 -1.07 -8.27 -10.60
N GLY A 54 -0.37 -8.07 -11.72
CA GLY A 54 -0.96 -7.86 -13.05
C GLY A 54 -1.63 -6.49 -13.23
N VAL A 55 -1.58 -5.61 -12.23
CA VAL A 55 -2.15 -4.26 -12.32
C VAL A 55 -1.14 -3.33 -12.99
N ALA A 56 -1.56 -2.56 -14.00
CA ALA A 56 -0.67 -1.63 -14.68
C ALA A 56 -0.10 -0.56 -13.73
N GLU A 57 1.18 -0.20 -13.89
CA GLU A 57 1.85 0.80 -13.02
C GLU A 57 1.08 2.12 -12.94
N GLY A 58 0.51 2.59 -14.05
CA GLY A 58 -0.32 3.80 -14.08
C GLY A 58 -1.60 3.68 -13.23
N THR A 59 -2.19 2.49 -13.15
CA THR A 59 -3.35 2.21 -12.31
C THR A 59 -2.96 2.16 -10.83
N ILE A 60 -1.82 1.55 -10.51
CA ILE A 60 -1.28 1.54 -9.13
C ILE A 60 -1.00 2.99 -8.69
N ARG A 61 -0.34 3.79 -9.54
CA ARG A 61 -0.05 5.21 -9.27
C ARG A 61 -1.30 6.04 -9.04
N ASN A 62 -2.32 5.88 -9.89
CA ASN A 62 -3.57 6.62 -9.73
C ASN A 62 -4.33 6.18 -8.49
N SER A 63 -4.40 4.88 -8.22
CA SER A 63 -5.04 4.35 -7.01
C SER A 63 -4.30 4.79 -5.75
N TYR A 64 -2.96 4.85 -5.79
CA TYR A 64 -2.15 5.33 -4.68
C TYR A 64 -2.58 6.72 -4.22
N LYS A 65 -2.89 7.63 -5.14
CA LYS A 65 -3.35 9.00 -4.80
C LYS A 65 -4.65 8.99 -4.01
N ASP A 66 -5.54 8.04 -4.29
CA ASP A 66 -6.83 7.93 -3.58
C ASP A 66 -6.68 7.25 -2.22
N LEU A 67 -5.74 6.30 -2.08
CA LEU A 67 -5.48 5.59 -0.83
C LEU A 67 -4.57 6.37 0.13
N TYR A 68 -3.65 7.18 -0.37
CA TYR A 68 -2.64 7.87 0.43
C TYR A 68 -3.20 8.70 1.59
N PRO A 69 -4.30 9.48 1.43
CA PRO A 69 -4.92 10.20 2.54
C PRO A 69 -5.39 9.31 3.70
N TYR A 70 -5.63 8.02 3.42
CA TYR A 70 -6.10 7.04 4.40
C TYR A 70 -4.99 6.15 4.94
N ALA A 71 -3.74 6.35 4.53
CA ALA A 71 -2.61 5.49 4.92
C ALA A 71 -2.50 5.33 6.44
N SER A 72 -2.68 6.40 7.22
CA SER A 72 -2.66 6.35 8.69
C SER A 72 -3.84 5.63 9.33
N ARG A 73 -4.96 5.47 8.61
CA ARG A 73 -6.13 4.73 9.06
C ARG A 73 -6.01 3.24 8.74
N ILE A 74 -5.43 2.89 7.59
CA ILE A 74 -5.37 1.50 7.11
C ILE A 74 -4.09 0.79 7.52
N ILE A 75 -2.94 1.47 7.53
CA ILE A 75 -1.67 0.84 7.92
C ILE A 75 -1.66 0.67 9.45
N PRO A 76 -1.43 -0.55 9.97
CA PRO A 76 -1.45 -0.75 11.42
C PRO A 76 -0.33 0.01 12.12
N SER A 77 -0.66 0.67 13.24
CA SER A 77 0.30 1.47 14.01
C SER A 77 1.41 0.64 14.66
N TRP A 78 1.22 -0.67 14.80
CA TRP A 78 2.25 -1.60 15.25
C TRP A 78 3.32 -1.86 14.17
N PHE A 79 2.98 -1.62 12.90
CA PHE A 79 3.88 -1.80 11.77
C PHE A 79 4.61 -0.49 11.40
N ALA A 80 3.88 0.62 11.28
CA ALA A 80 4.46 1.93 10.97
C ALA A 80 3.70 3.05 11.71
N LYS A 81 4.44 3.99 12.29
CA LYS A 81 3.87 5.15 13.00
C LYS A 81 3.45 6.24 12.02
N GLU A 82 2.50 7.08 12.43
CA GLU A 82 1.96 8.14 11.58
C GLU A 82 3.05 9.07 10.99
N ASP A 83 4.07 9.42 11.77
CA ASP A 83 5.20 10.24 11.31
C ASP A 83 6.02 9.56 10.20
N GLU A 84 6.12 8.23 10.22
CA GLU A 84 6.81 7.45 9.18
C GLU A 84 5.96 7.40 7.91
N LEU A 85 4.63 7.34 8.03
CA LEU A 85 3.71 7.35 6.90
C LEU A 85 3.74 8.67 6.12
N ARG A 86 4.05 9.79 6.78
CA ARG A 86 4.26 11.09 6.12
C ARG A 86 5.46 11.07 5.17
N ASN A 87 6.41 10.18 5.41
CA ASN A 87 7.62 10.00 4.59
C ASN A 87 7.46 8.91 3.51
N LEU A 88 6.26 8.37 3.33
CA LEU A 88 5.97 7.43 2.25
C LEU A 88 6.32 8.06 0.90
N TYR A 89 7.13 7.33 0.13
CA TYR A 89 7.52 7.76 -1.20
C TYR A 89 6.29 7.84 -2.11
N VAL A 90 6.03 9.02 -2.67
CA VAL A 90 5.00 9.21 -3.68
C VAL A 90 5.61 8.80 -5.02
N PRO A 91 5.10 7.76 -5.69
CA PRO A 91 5.64 7.39 -6.97
C PRO A 91 5.21 8.44 -8.01
N TYR A 92 6.18 9.13 -8.63
CA TYR A 92 6.00 10.06 -9.77
C TYR A 92 5.99 9.35 -11.11
#